data_AF-A0A7V2T949-F1
#
_entry.id   AF-A0A7V2T949-F1
#
_cell.length_a   1.000
_cell.length_b   1.000
_cell.length_c   1.000
_cell.angle_alpha   90.00
_cell.angle_beta   90.00
_cell.angle_gamma   90.00
#
_symmetry.space_group_name_H-M   'P 1'
#
loop_
_entity.id
_entity.type
_entity.pdbx_description
1 polymer ?
#
loop_
_entity_poly.entity_id
_entity_poly.type
_entity_poly.pdbx_seq_one_letter_code
_entity_poly.pdbx_strand_id
1 'polypeptide(L)'
;MWRSTTAVALATAILALGTSGARAECSPENWRECKGKPWVIGEPETPIGEKWWPNPLWGEGDEAGSTNWYTKPEVVMRAVAEADRGKVYRLGRPYEAKMPLFGARKFSLRIPGTPTGGPFGANKVIWHDEFLATEIGQVGTQFDGLGHIGVMIGGPGDKDQMRFYNGFTETEVGDAYGLKKLGTEKLHPIVARGILLDIAAVRGVEMMEAGDEITMADVEAALEKQGMAGFAFEEGDAVFFHTGWGKLWNVDNDKFNSGEPGIGMEVARWLTDEVKAGVVGADTWATEVVPNPDPACAFCIHQHLIPRHGLVNQENMYLDELVADRVWTFMYVYSPVPIVGATGSIGAPVAID
;
A
#
# COMPACT_ATOMS: atom_id res chain seq x y z
N MET A 1 -21.53 -31.98 29.54
CA MET A 1 -22.30 -31.10 28.63
C MET A 1 -22.15 -29.67 29.12
N TRP A 2 -21.12 -28.96 28.66
CA TRP A 2 -20.96 -27.52 28.91
C TRP A 2 -21.23 -26.81 27.59
N ARG A 3 -22.38 -26.12 27.52
CA ARG A 3 -22.70 -25.22 26.41
C ARG A 3 -22.08 -23.86 26.74
N SER A 4 -20.90 -23.59 26.21
CA SER A 4 -20.35 -22.24 26.14
C SER A 4 -21.06 -21.50 25.01
N THR A 5 -21.92 -20.55 25.36
CA THR A 5 -22.48 -19.56 24.44
C THR A 5 -21.45 -18.45 24.31
N THR A 6 -20.50 -18.62 23.40
CA THR A 6 -19.59 -17.55 23.01
C THR A 6 -20.36 -16.67 22.02
N ALA A 7 -20.80 -15.50 22.48
CA ALA A 7 -21.34 -14.46 21.63
C ALA A 7 -20.26 -14.05 20.62
N VAL A 8 -20.53 -14.26 19.33
CA VAL A 8 -19.72 -13.73 18.23
C VAL A 8 -19.95 -12.22 18.23
N ALA A 9 -18.99 -11.47 18.78
CA ALA A 9 -18.93 -10.04 18.57
C ALA A 9 -18.53 -9.79 17.10
N LEU A 10 -19.50 -9.43 16.26
CA LEU A 10 -19.23 -8.80 14.98
C LEU A 10 -18.53 -7.47 15.27
N ALA A 11 -17.21 -7.41 15.11
CA ALA A 11 -16.51 -6.15 14.92
C ALA A 11 -16.98 -5.59 13.58
N THR A 12 -18.02 -4.76 13.65
CA THR A 12 -18.43 -3.95 12.51
C THR A 12 -17.36 -2.88 12.44
N ALA A 13 -16.54 -2.88 11.38
CA ALA A 13 -15.79 -1.68 11.02
C ALA A 13 -16.85 -0.63 10.75
N ILE A 14 -17.14 0.18 11.78
CA ILE A 14 -18.04 1.31 11.66
C ILE A 14 -17.30 2.25 10.72
N LEU A 15 -17.75 2.33 9.45
CA LEU A 15 -17.70 3.59 8.74
C LEU A 15 -18.28 4.59 9.73
N ALA A 16 -17.44 5.42 10.33
CA ALA A 16 -17.87 6.54 11.12
C ALA A 16 -18.57 7.49 10.17
N LEU A 17 -19.84 7.22 9.88
CA LEU A 17 -20.78 8.20 9.36
C LEU A 17 -20.92 9.23 10.48
N GLY A 18 -20.03 10.23 10.42
CA GLY A 18 -20.07 11.40 11.29
C GLY A 18 -21.47 11.96 11.30
N THR A 19 -22.09 11.93 12.48
CA THR A 19 -23.36 12.64 12.73
C THR A 19 -23.04 14.10 13.00
N SER A 20 -22.66 14.81 11.94
CA SER A 20 -22.63 16.27 11.89
C SER A 20 -23.02 16.77 10.49
N GLY A 21 -24.32 16.84 10.22
CA GLY A 21 -24.94 17.98 9.54
C GLY A 21 -24.64 18.29 8.06
N ALA A 22 -23.73 17.61 7.38
CA ALA A 22 -23.55 17.72 5.93
C ALA A 22 -23.75 16.34 5.28
N ARG A 23 -24.84 16.19 4.51
CA ARG A 23 -24.94 15.06 3.57
C ARG A 23 -23.77 15.21 2.59
N ALA A 24 -23.04 14.12 2.32
CA ALA A 24 -22.15 14.09 1.18
C ALA A 24 -22.94 14.55 -0.07
N GLU A 25 -22.40 15.53 -0.79
CA GLU A 25 -23.08 16.12 -1.96
C GLU A 25 -23.31 15.09 -3.09
N CYS A 26 -22.59 13.96 -3.04
CA CYS A 26 -22.75 12.81 -3.90
C CYS A 26 -22.47 11.50 -3.13
N SER A 27 -22.86 10.36 -3.71
CA SER A 27 -22.88 9.02 -3.13
C SER A 27 -22.56 7.96 -4.20
N PRO A 28 -22.37 6.68 -3.85
CA PRO A 28 -22.19 5.61 -4.83
C PRO A 28 -23.33 5.50 -5.85
N GLU A 29 -24.56 5.88 -5.50
CA GLU A 29 -25.73 5.80 -6.38
C GLU A 29 -25.82 6.96 -7.38
N ASN A 30 -25.25 8.12 -7.06
CA ASN A 30 -25.25 9.32 -7.91
C ASN A 30 -23.83 9.89 -8.14
N TRP A 31 -22.82 9.02 -8.23
CA TRP A 31 -21.40 9.41 -8.31
C TRP A 31 -21.05 10.43 -9.40
N ARG A 32 -21.87 10.56 -10.46
CA ARG A 32 -21.70 11.60 -11.49
C ARG A 32 -21.87 13.02 -10.94
N GLU A 33 -22.59 13.18 -9.84
CA GLU A 33 -22.75 14.44 -9.11
C GLU A 33 -21.49 14.82 -8.33
N CYS A 34 -20.52 13.90 -8.17
CA CYS A 34 -19.20 14.21 -7.60
C CYS A 34 -18.31 15.04 -8.56
N LYS A 35 -18.81 15.45 -9.72
CA LYS A 35 -18.06 16.28 -10.67
C LYS A 35 -17.49 17.53 -9.98
N GLY A 36 -16.19 17.77 -10.16
CA GLY A 36 -15.49 18.91 -9.58
C GLY A 36 -14.90 18.66 -8.19
N LYS A 37 -15.15 17.49 -7.58
CA LYS A 37 -14.40 17.07 -6.38
C LYS A 37 -12.92 16.85 -6.73
N PRO A 38 -11.97 17.09 -5.81
CA PRO A 38 -10.54 16.95 -6.08
C PRO A 38 -10.11 15.57 -6.58
N TRP A 39 -10.86 14.52 -6.25
CA TRP A 39 -10.58 13.13 -6.62
C TRP A 39 -11.30 12.66 -7.90
N VAL A 40 -12.08 13.53 -8.55
CA VAL A 40 -12.75 13.26 -9.84
C VAL A 40 -12.01 14.02 -10.95
N ILE A 41 -11.26 13.30 -11.79
CA ILE A 41 -10.43 13.91 -12.84
C ILE A 41 -11.24 14.09 -14.12
N GLY A 42 -11.40 15.33 -14.60
CA GLY A 42 -12.08 15.59 -15.87
C GLY A 42 -13.58 15.31 -15.83
N GLU A 43 -14.14 14.82 -16.95
CA GLU A 43 -15.56 14.48 -17.06
C GLU A 43 -15.85 13.10 -16.43
N PRO A 44 -16.93 12.95 -15.64
CA PRO A 44 -17.20 11.73 -14.88
C PRO A 44 -17.79 10.61 -15.77
N GLU A 45 -16.94 10.02 -16.61
CA GLU A 45 -17.24 8.76 -17.32
C GLU A 45 -17.20 7.55 -16.36
N THR A 46 -16.45 7.67 -15.27
CA THR A 46 -16.29 6.71 -14.17
C THR A 46 -16.40 7.44 -12.82
N PRO A 47 -16.58 6.74 -11.70
CA PRO A 47 -16.63 7.36 -10.37
C PRO A 47 -15.40 8.22 -10.03
N ILE A 48 -14.24 7.91 -10.60
CA ILE A 48 -12.98 8.65 -10.37
C ILE A 48 -12.64 9.63 -11.50
N GLY A 49 -13.61 9.94 -12.37
CA GLY A 49 -13.45 10.87 -13.49
C GLY A 49 -13.43 10.20 -14.86
N GLU A 50 -12.69 10.79 -15.79
CA GLU A 50 -12.58 10.34 -17.17
C GLU A 50 -12.01 8.93 -17.26
N LYS A 51 -12.34 8.25 -18.35
CA LYS A 51 -11.81 6.92 -18.65
C LYS A 51 -10.27 6.96 -18.68
N TRP A 52 -9.63 6.11 -17.88
CA TRP A 52 -8.16 6.10 -17.72
C TRP A 52 -7.42 5.04 -18.52
N TRP A 53 -8.12 4.12 -19.18
CA TRP A 53 -7.52 2.98 -19.89
C TRP A 53 -7.56 3.13 -21.42
N PRO A 54 -6.58 2.57 -22.16
CA PRO A 54 -5.38 1.92 -21.64
C PRO A 54 -4.43 2.93 -20.98
N ASN A 55 -3.53 2.45 -20.12
CA ASN A 55 -2.55 3.30 -19.46
C ASN A 55 -1.65 3.98 -20.51
N PRO A 56 -1.48 5.32 -20.47
CA PRO A 56 -0.75 6.05 -21.51
C PRO A 56 0.76 5.83 -21.48
N LEU A 57 1.34 5.42 -20.36
CA LEU A 57 2.78 5.16 -20.21
C LEU A 57 3.15 3.74 -20.65
N TRP A 58 2.34 2.75 -20.28
CA TRP A 58 2.67 1.33 -20.45
C TRP A 58 1.90 0.63 -21.56
N GLY A 59 0.81 1.24 -22.03
CA GLY A 59 0.04 0.75 -23.18
C GLY A 59 -1.00 -0.32 -22.85
N GLU A 60 -1.75 -0.69 -23.88
CA GLU A 60 -2.82 -1.69 -23.79
C GLU A 60 -2.26 -3.07 -23.44
N GLY A 61 -2.92 -3.74 -22.50
CA GLY A 61 -2.58 -5.11 -22.10
C GLY A 61 -1.44 -5.22 -21.09
N ASP A 62 -0.79 -4.13 -20.70
CA ASP A 62 0.16 -4.11 -19.59
C ASP A 62 -0.49 -4.57 -18.27
N GLU A 63 0.25 -5.39 -17.52
CA GLU A 63 -0.14 -5.95 -16.22
C GLU A 63 0.91 -5.66 -15.13
N ALA A 64 2.01 -4.97 -15.47
CA ALA A 64 3.13 -4.72 -14.56
C ALA A 64 3.15 -3.29 -13.99
N GLY A 65 2.47 -2.34 -14.65
CA GLY A 65 2.32 -0.96 -14.19
C GLY A 65 3.65 -0.29 -13.90
N SER A 66 3.72 0.42 -12.78
CA SER A 66 4.91 1.17 -12.37
C SER A 66 6.15 0.28 -12.16
N THR A 67 6.00 -1.03 -11.97
CA THR A 67 7.17 -1.93 -11.86
C THR A 67 7.94 -2.06 -13.18
N ASN A 68 7.35 -1.68 -14.32
CA ASN A 68 8.04 -1.58 -15.60
C ASN A 68 9.25 -0.63 -15.56
N TRP A 69 9.26 0.39 -14.67
CA TRP A 69 10.43 1.25 -14.47
C TRP A 69 11.70 0.45 -14.13
N TYR A 70 11.56 -0.64 -13.39
CA TYR A 70 12.69 -1.43 -12.88
C TYR A 70 13.27 -2.43 -13.89
N THR A 71 12.69 -2.48 -15.10
CA THR A 71 13.31 -3.15 -16.25
C THR A 71 14.38 -2.29 -16.93
N LYS A 72 14.41 -0.98 -16.61
CA LYS A 72 15.32 -0.01 -17.21
C LYS A 72 16.65 0.04 -16.44
N PRO A 73 17.80 -0.27 -17.07
CA PRO A 73 19.09 -0.30 -16.40
C PRO A 73 19.46 1.02 -15.71
N GLU A 74 19.11 2.16 -16.29
CA GLU A 74 19.40 3.48 -15.74
C GLU A 74 18.68 3.75 -14.41
N VAL A 75 17.45 3.24 -14.23
CA VAL A 75 16.69 3.36 -12.97
C VAL A 75 17.35 2.51 -11.89
N VAL A 76 17.71 1.26 -12.22
CA VAL A 76 18.39 0.34 -11.29
C VAL A 76 19.77 0.88 -10.92
N MET A 77 20.54 1.40 -11.87
CA MET A 77 21.87 1.95 -11.58
C MET A 77 21.81 3.23 -10.75
N ARG A 78 20.76 4.04 -10.88
CA ARG A 78 20.52 5.19 -9.99
C ARG A 78 20.28 4.73 -8.54
N ALA A 79 19.51 3.66 -8.36
CA ALA A 79 19.31 3.05 -7.04
C ALA A 79 20.61 2.52 -6.43
N VAL A 80 21.41 1.79 -7.22
CA VAL A 80 22.70 1.21 -6.78
C VAL A 80 23.68 2.30 -6.33
N ALA A 81 23.63 3.49 -6.93
CA ALA A 81 24.49 4.60 -6.56
C ALA A 81 24.22 5.15 -5.14
N GLU A 82 23.06 4.85 -4.56
CA GLU A 82 22.69 5.28 -3.20
C GLU A 82 23.22 4.34 -2.10
N ALA A 83 23.83 3.20 -2.45
CA ALA A 83 24.31 2.19 -1.50
C ALA A 83 25.82 2.29 -1.23
N ASP A 84 26.35 3.51 -1.05
CA ASP A 84 27.79 3.77 -1.04
C ASP A 84 28.45 3.41 0.30
N ARG A 85 27.71 3.50 1.40
CA ARG A 85 28.17 3.13 2.75
C ARG A 85 27.96 1.64 3.05
N GLY A 86 27.01 1.00 2.37
CA GLY A 86 26.66 -0.41 2.49
C GLY A 86 25.90 -0.77 3.77
N LYS A 87 25.29 0.21 4.46
CA LYS A 87 24.54 -0.07 5.69
C LYS A 87 23.14 -0.53 5.34
N VAL A 88 22.74 -1.67 5.89
CA VAL A 88 21.48 -2.35 5.53
C VAL A 88 20.44 -2.17 6.63
N TYR A 89 19.24 -1.77 6.24
CA TYR A 89 18.08 -1.58 7.11
C TYR A 89 16.94 -2.50 6.68
N ARG A 90 16.27 -3.12 7.65
CA ARG A 90 15.05 -3.89 7.39
C ARG A 90 13.85 -2.97 7.56
N LEU A 91 13.11 -2.75 6.48
CA LEU A 91 11.90 -1.91 6.49
C LEU A 91 10.61 -2.71 6.75
N GLY A 92 10.73 -4.03 6.86
CA GLY A 92 9.64 -4.93 7.22
C GLY A 92 9.51 -5.15 8.73
N ARG A 93 8.28 -5.08 9.24
CA ARG A 93 7.92 -5.44 10.61
C ARG A 93 7.89 -6.96 10.79
N PRO A 94 8.18 -7.47 12.01
CA PRO A 94 7.96 -8.88 12.33
C PRO A 94 6.48 -9.25 12.15
N TYR A 95 6.25 -10.37 11.48
CA TYR A 95 4.92 -10.93 11.30
C TYR A 95 4.56 -11.81 12.50
N GLU A 96 3.47 -11.49 13.17
CA GLU A 96 2.99 -12.26 14.32
C GLU A 96 1.47 -12.16 14.47
N ALA A 97 0.86 -13.15 15.13
CA ALA A 97 -0.60 -13.24 15.25
C ALA A 97 -1.27 -12.05 15.97
N LYS A 98 -0.50 -11.30 16.76
CA LYS A 98 -0.99 -10.15 17.55
C LYS A 98 -0.78 -8.80 16.87
N MET A 99 -0.13 -8.75 15.69
CA MET A 99 0.07 -7.48 14.99
C MET A 99 -1.28 -6.83 14.61
N PRO A 100 -1.32 -5.52 14.32
CA PRO A 100 -2.53 -4.91 13.76
C PRO A 100 -2.98 -5.65 12.50
N LEU A 101 -4.29 -5.93 12.42
CA LEU A 101 -4.92 -6.61 11.31
C LEU A 101 -6.21 -5.87 10.96
N PHE A 102 -6.32 -5.43 9.71
CA PHE A 102 -7.51 -4.72 9.25
C PHE A 102 -8.73 -5.65 9.26
N GLY A 103 -9.80 -5.21 9.93
CA GLY A 103 -11.06 -5.96 10.02
C GLY A 103 -10.88 -7.37 10.61
N ALA A 104 -11.28 -8.39 9.85
CA ALA A 104 -11.28 -9.78 10.30
C ALA A 104 -10.08 -10.61 9.80
N ARG A 105 -9.09 -9.98 9.15
CA ARG A 105 -7.88 -10.62 8.63
C ARG A 105 -7.15 -11.43 9.73
N LYS A 106 -6.34 -12.40 9.34
CA LYS A 106 -5.66 -13.34 10.25
C LYS A 106 -4.22 -13.58 9.83
N PHE A 107 -3.36 -13.79 10.81
CA PHE A 107 -2.03 -14.36 10.62
C PHE A 107 -1.86 -15.53 11.59
N SER A 108 -2.08 -16.76 11.10
CA SER A 108 -2.05 -17.97 11.93
C SER A 108 -0.98 -18.93 11.44
N LEU A 109 0.17 -18.92 12.13
CA LEU A 109 1.23 -19.91 11.95
C LEU A 109 1.03 -21.11 12.88
N ARG A 110 1.17 -22.31 12.34
CA ARG A 110 1.16 -23.57 13.08
C ARG A 110 2.28 -24.47 12.60
N ILE A 111 3.07 -25.00 13.52
CA ILE A 111 3.96 -26.13 13.25
C ILE A 111 3.21 -27.40 13.70
N PRO A 112 2.89 -28.34 12.79
CA PRO A 112 2.03 -29.49 13.10
C PRO A 112 2.70 -30.51 14.03
N GLY A 113 4.03 -30.50 14.17
CA GLY A 113 4.78 -31.31 15.13
C GLY A 113 6.15 -30.70 15.45
N THR A 114 6.69 -30.96 16.65
CA THR A 114 8.03 -30.46 17.05
C THR A 114 8.92 -31.60 17.55
N PRO A 115 9.87 -32.11 16.73
CA PRO A 115 10.08 -31.78 15.31
C PRO A 115 8.90 -32.22 14.43
N THR A 116 8.77 -31.64 13.25
CA THR A 116 7.73 -32.03 12.28
C THR A 116 8.06 -33.37 11.64
N GLY A 117 9.35 -33.65 11.42
CA GLY A 117 9.80 -34.92 10.85
C GLY A 117 11.11 -35.43 11.42
N GLY A 118 11.38 -36.71 11.15
CA GLY A 118 12.57 -37.44 11.57
C GLY A 118 12.42 -38.26 12.85
N PRO A 119 13.50 -38.92 13.31
CA PRO A 119 14.82 -38.95 12.68
C PRO A 119 14.86 -39.83 11.41
N PHE A 120 15.60 -39.40 10.38
CA PHE A 120 15.91 -40.22 9.19
C PHE A 120 17.42 -40.38 8.97
N GLY A 121 17.82 -41.53 8.40
CA GLY A 121 19.22 -41.87 8.10
C GLY A 121 20.08 -42.16 9.34
N ALA A 122 21.29 -42.70 9.12
CA ALA A 122 22.25 -42.94 10.21
C ALA A 122 22.73 -41.64 10.88
N ASN A 123 22.63 -40.51 10.16
CA ASN A 123 22.89 -39.16 10.65
C ASN A 123 21.71 -38.54 11.43
N LYS A 124 20.57 -39.24 11.55
CA LYS A 124 19.41 -38.87 12.39
C LYS A 124 18.87 -37.46 12.15
N VAL A 125 18.68 -37.06 10.90
CA VAL A 125 18.15 -35.73 10.57
C VAL A 125 16.72 -35.55 11.05
N ILE A 126 16.43 -34.39 11.63
CA ILE A 126 15.11 -33.91 12.06
C ILE A 126 14.89 -32.49 11.53
N TRP A 127 13.64 -32.06 11.38
CA TRP A 127 13.29 -30.71 10.89
C TRP A 127 11.92 -30.22 11.40
N HIS A 128 11.61 -28.96 11.13
CA HIS A 128 10.30 -28.34 11.35
C HIS A 128 9.75 -27.84 10.01
N ASP A 129 8.44 -27.98 9.80
CA ASP A 129 7.71 -27.33 8.71
C ASP A 129 6.56 -26.51 9.31
N GLU A 130 6.21 -25.39 8.69
CA GLU A 130 5.07 -24.58 9.11
C GLU A 130 3.90 -24.66 8.13
N PHE A 131 2.70 -24.49 8.67
CA PHE A 131 1.49 -24.14 7.94
C PHE A 131 1.12 -22.70 8.31
N LEU A 132 0.86 -21.88 7.29
CA LEU A 132 0.42 -20.49 7.45
C LEU A 132 -0.93 -20.30 6.76
N ALA A 133 -1.92 -19.83 7.53
CA ALA A 133 -3.19 -19.34 6.99
C ALA A 133 -3.28 -17.83 7.24
N THR A 134 -3.35 -17.06 6.15
CA THR A 134 -3.30 -15.60 6.19
C THR A 134 -3.75 -14.95 4.88
N GLU A 135 -4.17 -13.69 4.91
CA GLU A 135 -4.29 -12.83 3.73
C GLU A 135 -2.89 -12.36 3.31
N ILE A 136 -2.21 -13.18 2.50
CA ILE A 136 -0.78 -13.11 2.14
C ILE A 136 -0.29 -11.78 1.55
N GLY A 137 -1.16 -10.87 1.15
CA GLY A 137 -0.74 -9.58 0.60
C GLY A 137 -1.26 -8.38 1.39
N GLN A 138 -1.98 -8.61 2.49
CA GLN A 138 -2.77 -7.58 3.15
C GLN A 138 -2.67 -7.63 4.68
N VAL A 139 -1.54 -8.12 5.19
CA VAL A 139 -1.22 -8.17 6.62
C VAL A 139 0.25 -7.85 6.84
N GLY A 140 0.60 -7.35 8.02
CA GLY A 140 2.00 -7.00 8.30
C GLY A 140 2.47 -5.82 7.45
N THR A 141 3.79 -5.72 7.24
CA THR A 141 4.35 -4.85 6.19
C THR A 141 4.00 -5.41 4.82
N GLN A 142 3.00 -4.83 4.17
CA GLN A 142 2.34 -5.42 3.01
C GLN A 142 2.62 -4.63 1.73
N PHE A 143 2.43 -5.30 0.60
CA PHE A 143 2.57 -4.72 -0.74
C PHE A 143 1.31 -4.98 -1.55
N ASP A 144 0.71 -3.92 -2.09
CA ASP A 144 -0.50 -4.00 -2.89
C ASP A 144 -0.15 -4.06 -4.38
N GLY A 145 -0.53 -5.17 -5.01
CA GLY A 145 -0.44 -5.36 -6.45
C GLY A 145 -1.61 -4.71 -7.19
N LEU A 146 -1.52 -4.70 -8.51
CA LEU A 146 -2.44 -3.95 -9.37
C LEU A 146 -3.86 -4.53 -9.46
N GLY A 147 -4.04 -5.77 -9.00
CA GLY A 147 -5.35 -6.41 -8.84
C GLY A 147 -5.98 -6.23 -7.46
N HIS A 148 -5.35 -5.48 -6.53
CA HIS A 148 -5.87 -5.32 -5.16
C HIS A 148 -7.13 -4.44 -5.10
N ILE A 149 -7.09 -3.29 -5.78
CA ILE A 149 -8.14 -2.27 -5.76
C ILE A 149 -8.74 -2.12 -7.16
N GLY A 150 -10.05 -1.92 -7.21
CA GLY A 150 -10.80 -1.67 -8.45
C GLY A 150 -11.82 -0.55 -8.28
N VAL A 151 -12.50 -0.23 -9.38
CA VAL A 151 -13.54 0.79 -9.46
C VAL A 151 -14.80 0.16 -10.04
N MET A 152 -15.92 0.27 -9.32
CA MET A 152 -17.22 -0.18 -9.79
C MET A 152 -17.96 0.98 -10.45
N ILE A 153 -18.18 0.90 -11.77
CA ILE A 153 -18.87 1.92 -12.56
C ILE A 153 -20.38 1.65 -12.62
N GLY A 154 -20.74 0.38 -12.77
CA GLY A 154 -22.11 -0.11 -12.89
C GLY A 154 -22.75 -0.43 -11.53
N GLY A 155 -23.86 -1.15 -11.56
CA GLY A 155 -24.56 -1.54 -10.34
C GLY A 155 -23.79 -2.60 -9.53
N PRO A 156 -24.12 -2.77 -8.23
CA PRO A 156 -23.54 -3.81 -7.40
C PRO A 156 -23.61 -5.20 -8.03
N GLY A 157 -22.46 -5.87 -8.09
CA GLY A 157 -22.35 -7.24 -8.63
C GLY A 157 -22.18 -7.34 -10.16
N ASP A 158 -22.23 -6.22 -10.89
CA ASP A 158 -21.93 -6.21 -12.33
C ASP A 158 -20.42 -6.26 -12.58
N LYS A 159 -19.90 -7.49 -12.69
CA LYS A 159 -18.47 -7.76 -12.92
C LYS A 159 -17.95 -7.12 -14.21
N ASP A 160 -18.79 -7.00 -15.23
CA ASP A 160 -18.42 -6.40 -16.51
C ASP A 160 -18.36 -4.87 -16.43
N GLN A 161 -18.77 -4.27 -15.31
CA GLN A 161 -18.66 -2.84 -15.00
C GLN A 161 -17.76 -2.56 -13.79
N MET A 162 -17.01 -3.56 -13.32
CA MET A 162 -15.88 -3.37 -12.41
C MET A 162 -14.61 -3.23 -13.26
N ARG A 163 -13.74 -2.27 -12.95
CA ARG A 163 -12.50 -2.00 -13.69
C ARG A 163 -11.32 -1.97 -12.72
N PHE A 164 -10.27 -2.67 -13.09
CA PHE A 164 -8.98 -2.64 -12.40
C PHE A 164 -7.95 -1.87 -13.25
N TYR A 165 -6.67 -1.95 -12.88
CA TYR A 165 -5.59 -1.38 -13.66
C TYR A 165 -5.70 -1.73 -15.15
N ASN A 166 -5.40 -0.75 -15.99
CA ASN A 166 -5.48 -0.84 -17.45
C ASN A 166 -6.87 -1.20 -18.03
N GLY A 167 -7.92 -1.11 -17.21
CA GLY A 167 -9.30 -1.29 -17.64
C GLY A 167 -9.77 -2.74 -17.72
N PHE A 168 -8.99 -3.71 -17.22
CA PHE A 168 -9.45 -5.10 -17.15
C PHE A 168 -10.71 -5.23 -16.30
N THR A 169 -11.65 -6.04 -16.79
CA THR A 169 -12.90 -6.32 -16.08
C THR A 169 -12.69 -7.34 -14.97
N GLU A 170 -13.57 -7.35 -13.95
CA GLU A 170 -13.54 -8.38 -12.90
C GLU A 170 -13.66 -9.81 -13.49
N THR A 171 -14.42 -9.98 -14.58
CA THR A 171 -14.55 -11.26 -15.28
C THR A 171 -13.22 -11.75 -15.89
N GLU A 172 -12.34 -10.83 -16.30
CA GLU A 172 -11.01 -11.13 -16.82
C GLU A 172 -9.96 -11.26 -15.71
N VAL A 173 -10.10 -10.47 -14.63
CA VAL A 173 -9.11 -10.33 -13.57
C VAL A 173 -9.02 -11.57 -12.70
N GLY A 174 -10.12 -12.21 -12.32
CA GLY A 174 -10.02 -13.35 -11.40
C GLY A 174 -11.27 -14.20 -11.24
N ASP A 175 -11.09 -15.31 -10.53
CA ASP A 175 -12.17 -16.15 -10.04
C ASP A 175 -11.86 -16.72 -8.65
N ALA A 176 -12.62 -17.72 -8.20
CA ALA A 176 -12.46 -18.32 -6.88
C ALA A 176 -11.08 -18.96 -6.63
N TYR A 177 -10.26 -19.15 -7.66
CA TYR A 177 -8.92 -19.72 -7.57
C TYR A 177 -7.78 -18.69 -7.70
N GLY A 178 -8.12 -17.40 -7.66
CA GLY A 178 -7.16 -16.29 -7.68
C GLY A 178 -7.24 -15.44 -8.93
N LEU A 179 -6.29 -14.50 -9.02
CA LEU A 179 -6.18 -13.61 -10.17
C LEU A 179 -5.64 -14.35 -11.41
N LYS A 180 -6.25 -14.11 -12.56
CA LYS A 180 -5.78 -14.52 -13.90
C LYS A 180 -4.97 -13.41 -14.59
N LYS A 181 -5.24 -12.17 -14.20
CA LYS A 181 -4.51 -10.96 -14.62
C LYS A 181 -4.14 -10.13 -13.41
N LEU A 182 -3.09 -9.34 -13.52
CA LEU A 182 -2.63 -8.42 -12.46
C LEU A 182 -2.17 -9.12 -11.17
N GLY A 183 -1.88 -10.42 -11.23
CA GLY A 183 -1.30 -11.17 -10.12
C GLY A 183 0.14 -10.73 -9.85
N THR A 184 0.62 -10.91 -8.62
CA THR A 184 1.99 -10.48 -8.25
C THR A 184 3.08 -11.14 -9.09
N GLU A 185 2.82 -12.31 -9.67
CA GLU A 185 3.76 -12.97 -10.59
C GLU A 185 3.97 -12.24 -11.91
N LYS A 186 3.14 -11.23 -12.21
CA LYS A 186 3.26 -10.34 -13.39
C LYS A 186 4.16 -9.14 -13.15
N LEU A 187 4.46 -8.83 -11.88
CA LEU A 187 5.25 -7.67 -11.51
C LEU A 187 6.75 -7.94 -11.64
N HIS A 188 7.52 -6.89 -11.89
CA HIS A 188 8.98 -6.98 -11.89
C HIS A 188 9.56 -6.83 -10.47
N PRO A 189 10.73 -7.46 -10.19
CA PRO A 189 11.51 -7.14 -9.00
C PRO A 189 11.85 -5.64 -8.97
N ILE A 190 11.89 -5.07 -7.77
CA ILE A 190 12.05 -3.64 -7.56
C ILE A 190 13.42 -3.37 -6.97
N VAL A 191 14.21 -2.59 -7.70
CA VAL A 191 15.45 -1.97 -7.23
C VAL A 191 15.34 -0.49 -7.60
N ALA A 192 15.00 0.34 -6.61
CA ALA A 192 14.63 1.73 -6.80
C ALA A 192 15.51 2.65 -5.93
N ARG A 193 15.73 3.89 -6.38
CA ARG A 193 16.18 4.93 -5.46
C ARG A 193 15.00 5.28 -4.56
N GLY A 194 15.13 4.99 -3.28
CA GLY A 194 14.18 5.33 -2.23
C GLY A 194 14.41 6.75 -1.72
N ILE A 195 13.32 7.47 -1.47
CA ILE A 195 13.29 8.80 -0.85
C ILE A 195 12.36 8.72 0.34
N LEU A 196 12.86 9.10 1.52
CA LEU A 196 12.08 9.18 2.75
C LEU A 196 11.79 10.63 3.10
N LEU A 197 10.52 10.95 3.33
CA LEU A 197 10.04 12.24 3.82
C LEU A 197 9.51 12.09 5.24
N ASP A 198 10.18 12.71 6.21
CA ASP A 198 9.81 12.70 7.63
C ASP A 198 8.80 13.80 7.94
N ILE A 199 7.53 13.47 7.71
CA ILE A 199 6.41 14.41 7.84
C ILE A 199 6.13 14.74 9.31
N ALA A 200 6.22 13.74 10.20
CA ALA A 200 6.06 13.96 11.63
C ALA A 200 7.02 15.04 12.15
N ALA A 201 8.29 14.98 11.73
CA ALA A 201 9.29 15.95 12.15
C ALA A 201 8.98 17.37 11.69
N VAL A 202 8.47 17.61 10.48
CA VAL A 202 8.15 18.99 10.03
C VAL A 202 6.92 19.57 10.68
N ARG A 203 5.97 18.71 11.07
CA ARG A 203 4.84 19.11 11.92
C ARG A 203 5.21 19.30 13.39
N GLY A 204 6.45 18.99 13.77
CA GLY A 204 6.96 19.16 15.13
C GLY A 204 6.35 18.20 16.14
N VAL A 205 5.90 17.03 15.67
CA VAL A 205 5.28 15.99 16.50
C VAL A 205 6.06 14.69 16.40
N GLU A 206 5.91 13.83 17.40
CA GLU A 206 6.46 12.47 17.37
C GLU A 206 5.63 11.53 16.50
N MET A 207 4.33 11.80 16.39
CA MET A 207 3.34 10.99 15.68
C MET A 207 2.18 11.90 15.27
N MET A 208 1.75 11.80 14.03
CA MET A 208 0.55 12.49 13.53
C MET A 208 -0.73 11.82 14.05
N GLU A 209 -1.88 12.49 13.93
CA GLU A 209 -3.16 11.93 14.38
C GLU A 209 -3.97 11.34 13.21
N ALA A 210 -4.94 10.48 13.51
CA ALA A 210 -5.84 9.92 12.50
C ALA A 210 -6.61 11.03 11.78
N GLY A 211 -6.68 10.97 10.45
CA GLY A 211 -7.30 11.99 9.62
C GLY A 211 -6.42 13.20 9.30
N ASP A 212 -5.16 13.23 9.76
CA ASP A 212 -4.20 14.25 9.34
C ASP A 212 -3.78 13.99 7.88
N GLU A 213 -4.19 14.88 6.97
CA GLU A 213 -3.81 14.84 5.56
C GLU A 213 -2.42 15.44 5.34
N ILE A 214 -1.52 14.70 4.67
CA ILE A 214 -0.23 15.18 4.19
C ILE A 214 -0.44 15.94 2.88
N THR A 215 0.02 17.20 2.85
CA THR A 215 -0.12 18.15 1.73
C THR A 215 1.21 18.39 1.03
N MET A 216 1.21 19.07 -0.13
CA MET A 216 2.48 19.46 -0.77
C MET A 216 3.30 20.44 0.07
N ALA A 217 2.66 21.25 0.92
CA ALA A 217 3.39 22.11 1.86
C ALA A 217 4.19 21.28 2.89
N ASP A 218 3.66 20.12 3.33
CA ASP A 218 4.40 19.21 4.20
C ASP A 218 5.58 18.56 3.47
N VAL A 219 5.39 18.18 2.19
CA VAL A 219 6.44 17.62 1.33
C VAL A 219 7.59 18.61 1.15
N GLU A 220 7.27 19.86 0.78
CA GLU A 220 8.24 20.94 0.61
C GLU A 220 9.00 21.23 1.91
N ALA A 221 8.28 21.31 3.04
CA ALA A 221 8.90 21.51 4.34
C ALA A 221 9.82 20.35 4.73
N ALA A 222 9.46 19.10 4.39
CA ALA A 222 10.26 17.92 4.67
C ALA A 222 11.56 17.95 3.88
N LEU A 223 11.46 18.24 2.57
CA LEU A 223 12.63 18.43 1.71
C LEU A 223 13.55 19.54 2.24
N GLU A 224 13.01 20.69 2.64
CA GLU A 224 13.80 21.79 3.21
C GLU A 224 14.50 21.37 4.51
N LYS A 225 13.75 20.81 5.47
CA LYS A 225 14.28 20.40 6.78
C LYS A 225 15.34 19.29 6.67
N GLN A 226 15.20 18.41 5.67
CA GLN A 226 16.14 17.32 5.41
C GLN A 226 17.38 17.77 4.60
N GLY A 227 17.47 19.04 4.21
CA GLY A 227 18.57 19.55 3.38
C GLY A 227 18.49 19.10 1.91
N MET A 228 17.29 18.71 1.46
CA MET A 228 16.96 18.24 0.12
C MET A 228 16.16 19.28 -0.69
N ALA A 229 16.24 20.56 -0.31
CA ALA A 229 15.62 21.64 -1.08
C ALA A 229 16.13 21.63 -2.53
N GLY A 230 15.21 21.59 -3.50
CA GLY A 230 15.55 21.47 -4.93
C GLY A 230 15.99 20.08 -5.37
N PHE A 231 15.72 19.03 -4.58
CA PHE A 231 15.97 17.65 -4.97
C PHE A 231 15.22 17.31 -6.27
N ALA A 232 15.95 16.76 -7.24
CA ALA A 232 15.40 16.32 -8.51
C ALA A 232 14.92 14.86 -8.40
N PHE A 233 13.61 14.72 -8.23
CA PHE A 233 12.94 13.44 -8.38
C PHE A 233 13.03 12.96 -9.83
N GLU A 234 13.14 11.66 -10.02
CA GLU A 234 13.29 11.01 -11.32
C GLU A 234 12.29 9.88 -11.47
N GLU A 235 11.88 9.60 -12.71
CA GLU A 235 10.89 8.56 -13.00
C GLU A 235 11.32 7.19 -12.42
N GLY A 236 10.40 6.51 -11.74
CA GLY A 236 10.66 5.22 -11.09
C GLY A 236 11.26 5.30 -9.68
N ASP A 237 11.51 6.51 -9.15
CA ASP A 237 11.86 6.68 -7.74
C ASP A 237 10.76 6.10 -6.82
N ALA A 238 11.17 5.58 -5.66
CA ALA A 238 10.26 5.10 -4.62
C ALA A 238 10.14 6.14 -3.51
N VAL A 239 8.93 6.61 -3.21
CA VAL A 239 8.70 7.71 -2.26
C VAL A 239 7.97 7.20 -1.03
N PHE A 240 8.54 7.46 0.14
CA PHE A 240 8.04 6.97 1.43
C PHE A 240 7.77 8.12 2.40
N PHE A 241 6.67 8.01 3.15
CA PHE A 241 6.25 8.99 4.13
C PHE A 241 6.34 8.41 5.54
N HIS A 242 7.11 9.07 6.41
CA HIS A 242 7.13 8.75 7.84
C HIS A 242 6.20 9.70 8.59
N THR A 243 5.19 9.12 9.22
CA THR A 243 4.13 9.83 9.97
C THR A 243 4.25 9.64 11.49
N GLY A 244 5.10 8.70 11.91
CA GLY A 244 5.25 8.25 13.29
C GLY A 244 4.13 7.33 13.78
N TRP A 245 3.11 7.05 12.94
CA TRP A 245 1.98 6.18 13.27
C TRP A 245 2.41 4.77 13.64
N GLY A 246 3.55 4.33 13.08
CA GLY A 246 4.20 3.06 13.38
C GLY A 246 4.51 2.83 14.87
N LYS A 247 4.53 3.88 15.71
CA LYS A 247 4.70 3.77 17.18
C LYS A 247 3.55 3.04 17.88
N LEU A 248 2.36 2.96 17.26
CA LEU A 248 1.22 2.24 17.81
C LEU A 248 1.29 0.73 17.56
N TRP A 249 2.12 0.28 16.63
CA TRP A 249 2.21 -1.12 16.22
C TRP A 249 2.54 -2.04 17.41
N ASN A 250 1.67 -3.01 17.71
CA ASN A 250 1.76 -3.91 18.88
C ASN A 250 1.75 -3.22 20.25
N VAL A 251 1.47 -1.92 20.29
CA VAL A 251 1.33 -1.12 21.52
C VAL A 251 -0.13 -0.77 21.74
N ASP A 252 -0.80 -0.23 20.73
CA ASP A 252 -2.22 0.12 20.72
C ASP A 252 -2.80 -0.14 19.30
N ASN A 253 -3.08 -1.42 19.04
CA ASN A 253 -3.60 -1.84 17.74
C ASN A 253 -5.03 -1.34 17.47
N ASP A 254 -5.80 -1.05 18.51
CA ASP A 254 -7.15 -0.51 18.37
C ASP A 254 -7.06 0.93 17.83
N LYS A 255 -6.16 1.77 18.38
CA LYS A 255 -5.89 3.09 17.82
C LYS A 255 -5.30 2.98 16.41
N PHE A 256 -4.32 2.10 16.18
CA PHE A 256 -3.70 1.91 14.87
C PHE A 256 -4.73 1.64 13.76
N ASN A 257 -5.76 0.82 14.05
CA ASN A 257 -6.80 0.45 13.08
C ASN A 257 -8.01 1.41 13.07
N SER A 258 -8.03 2.46 13.89
CA SER A 258 -9.19 3.38 14.00
C SER A 258 -9.25 4.45 12.91
N GLY A 259 -8.20 4.54 12.10
CA GLY A 259 -7.90 5.58 11.12
C GLY A 259 -6.38 5.73 11.02
N GLU A 260 -5.91 6.71 10.25
CA GLU A 260 -4.49 7.05 10.13
C GLU A 260 -4.25 8.42 9.48
N PRO A 261 -3.10 9.04 9.73
CA PRO A 261 -2.56 10.08 8.85
C PRO A 261 -2.17 9.49 7.49
N GLY A 262 -2.09 10.32 6.46
CA GLY A 262 -1.60 9.84 5.15
C GLY A 262 -1.72 10.88 4.05
N ILE A 263 -1.30 10.52 2.84
CA ILE A 263 -1.27 11.47 1.71
C ILE A 263 -2.66 11.88 1.24
N GLY A 264 -2.77 13.16 0.88
CA GLY A 264 -3.91 13.72 0.19
C GLY A 264 -3.85 13.54 -1.33
N MET A 265 -4.95 13.90 -2.01
CA MET A 265 -5.05 13.80 -3.47
C MET A 265 -4.04 14.72 -4.20
N GLU A 266 -3.68 15.85 -3.61
CA GLU A 266 -2.66 16.75 -4.15
C GLU A 266 -1.29 16.07 -4.26
N VAL A 267 -0.85 15.42 -3.17
CA VAL A 267 0.41 14.67 -3.13
C VAL A 267 0.35 13.44 -4.04
N ALA A 268 -0.80 12.74 -4.10
CA ALA A 268 -1.00 11.61 -5.00
C ALA A 268 -0.84 12.00 -6.48
N ARG A 269 -1.33 13.17 -6.88
CA ARG A 269 -1.13 13.73 -8.23
C ARG A 269 0.32 14.11 -8.49
N TRP A 270 0.98 14.79 -7.55
CA TRP A 270 2.41 15.08 -7.66
C TRP A 270 3.25 13.80 -7.87
N LEU A 271 2.98 12.74 -7.11
CA LEU A 271 3.66 11.45 -7.25
C LEU A 271 3.46 10.80 -8.64
N THR A 272 2.28 10.97 -9.23
CA THR A 272 1.89 10.26 -10.46
C THR A 272 2.16 11.05 -11.73
N ASP A 273 1.95 12.37 -11.71
CA ASP A 273 2.03 13.25 -12.87
C ASP A 273 3.40 13.91 -13.01
N GLU A 274 4.02 14.32 -11.89
CA GLU A 274 5.31 15.03 -11.89
C GLU A 274 6.48 14.10 -11.61
N VAL A 275 6.44 13.35 -10.51
CA VAL A 275 7.51 12.41 -10.13
C VAL A 275 7.49 11.16 -11.01
N LYS A 276 6.28 10.68 -11.36
CA LYS A 276 6.06 9.35 -11.96
C LYS A 276 6.76 8.26 -11.15
N ALA A 277 6.43 8.23 -9.86
CA ALA A 277 6.98 7.31 -8.90
C ALA A 277 6.78 5.85 -9.35
N GLY A 278 7.72 4.99 -8.97
CA GLY A 278 7.63 3.55 -9.21
C GLY A 278 6.99 2.78 -8.05
N VAL A 279 7.15 3.29 -6.82
CA VAL A 279 6.52 2.79 -5.58
C VAL A 279 6.18 3.99 -4.71
N VAL A 280 5.04 3.91 -4.02
CA VAL A 280 4.71 4.79 -2.90
C VAL A 280 4.52 3.95 -1.64
N GLY A 281 4.79 4.52 -0.47
CA GLY A 281 4.49 3.83 0.78
C GLY A 281 4.59 4.69 2.02
N ALA A 282 4.20 4.13 3.16
CA ALA A 282 4.25 4.80 4.45
C ALA A 282 4.37 3.80 5.63
N ASP A 283 4.56 4.32 6.83
CA ASP A 283 4.45 3.57 8.09
C ASP A 283 3.00 3.33 8.56
N THR A 284 2.03 3.56 7.67
CA THR A 284 0.57 3.45 7.90
C THR A 284 -0.03 2.31 7.05
N TRP A 285 -1.25 1.87 7.36
CA TRP A 285 -1.93 0.70 6.75
C TRP A 285 -2.74 1.02 5.49
N ALA A 286 -2.83 2.27 5.08
CA ALA A 286 -3.50 2.72 3.85
C ALA A 286 -2.60 3.67 3.01
N THR A 287 -1.52 4.22 3.57
CA THR A 287 -0.69 5.30 2.98
C THR A 287 -1.43 6.63 2.73
N GLU A 288 -2.74 6.61 2.50
CA GLU A 288 -3.64 7.74 2.38
C GLU A 288 -4.33 8.10 3.71
N VAL A 289 -4.81 9.34 3.80
CA VAL A 289 -5.48 9.84 5.00
C VAL A 289 -6.81 9.11 5.28
N VAL A 290 -7.00 8.62 6.51
CA VAL A 290 -8.24 7.95 6.95
C VAL A 290 -8.71 8.48 8.32
N PRO A 291 -9.94 9.01 8.45
CA PRO A 291 -10.90 9.26 7.38
C PRO A 291 -10.43 10.39 6.46
N ASN A 292 -10.83 10.32 5.19
CA ASN A 292 -10.57 11.42 4.26
C ASN A 292 -11.34 12.69 4.69
N PRO A 293 -10.76 13.90 4.52
CA PRO A 293 -11.45 15.16 4.79
C PRO A 293 -12.75 15.34 3.98
N ASP A 294 -12.83 14.77 2.76
CA ASP A 294 -14.07 14.65 2.01
C ASP A 294 -14.76 13.31 2.34
N PRO A 295 -15.91 13.31 3.04
CA PRO A 295 -16.59 12.08 3.41
C PRO A 295 -17.15 11.28 2.22
N ALA A 296 -17.19 11.87 1.01
CA ALA A 296 -17.55 11.15 -0.22
C ALA A 296 -16.37 10.36 -0.81
N CYS A 297 -15.12 10.69 -0.44
CA CYS A 297 -13.92 9.97 -0.84
C CYS A 297 -13.59 8.87 0.18
N ALA A 298 -14.01 7.64 -0.09
CA ALA A 298 -13.52 6.47 0.63
C ALA A 298 -12.38 5.82 -0.17
N PHE A 299 -11.16 5.87 0.37
CA PHE A 299 -9.96 5.29 -0.26
C PHE A 299 -9.74 5.74 -1.72
N CYS A 300 -10.06 7.01 -2.03
CA CYS A 300 -9.99 7.48 -3.40
C CYS A 300 -8.55 7.72 -3.86
N ILE A 301 -7.60 7.88 -2.92
CA ILE A 301 -6.18 7.95 -3.28
C ILE A 301 -5.70 6.58 -3.73
N HIS A 302 -6.09 5.47 -3.08
CA HIS A 302 -5.79 4.12 -3.61
C HIS A 302 -6.32 3.93 -5.02
N GLN A 303 -7.54 4.39 -5.32
CA GLN A 303 -8.12 4.29 -6.66
C GLN A 303 -7.34 5.10 -7.70
N HIS A 304 -6.82 6.26 -7.30
CA HIS A 304 -5.92 7.08 -8.12
C HIS A 304 -4.58 6.37 -8.35
N LEU A 305 -3.92 5.89 -7.30
CA LEU A 305 -2.60 5.26 -7.42
C LEU A 305 -2.67 3.95 -8.23
N ILE A 306 -3.52 3.00 -7.82
CA ILE A 306 -3.49 1.62 -8.33
C ILE A 306 -4.29 1.46 -9.63
N PRO A 307 -5.65 1.49 -9.66
CA PRO A 307 -6.40 1.36 -10.90
C PRO A 307 -6.04 2.38 -11.97
N ARG A 308 -5.97 3.67 -11.61
CA ARG A 308 -5.83 4.75 -12.60
C ARG A 308 -4.40 4.84 -13.14
N HIS A 309 -3.40 4.88 -12.26
CA HIS A 309 -2.02 5.13 -12.65
C HIS A 309 -1.12 3.89 -12.69
N GLY A 310 -1.56 2.75 -12.12
CA GLY A 310 -0.75 1.54 -12.05
C GLY A 310 0.43 1.63 -11.10
N LEU A 311 0.36 2.52 -10.10
CA LEU A 311 1.38 2.72 -9.08
C LEU A 311 1.14 1.76 -7.91
N VAL A 312 2.11 0.88 -7.66
CA VAL A 312 2.08 -0.07 -6.53
C VAL A 312 2.33 0.61 -5.18
N ASN A 313 1.75 0.05 -4.11
CA ASN A 313 1.74 0.62 -2.77
C ASN A 313 2.45 -0.29 -1.75
N GLN A 314 3.24 0.27 -0.84
CA GLN A 314 3.95 -0.44 0.23
C GLN A 314 3.56 0.12 1.60
N GLU A 315 2.85 -0.67 2.40
CA GLU A 315 2.22 -0.20 3.64
C GLU A 315 2.85 -0.83 4.87
N ASN A 316 2.55 -0.24 6.04
CA ASN A 316 2.98 -0.70 7.36
C ASN A 316 4.51 -0.82 7.47
N MET A 317 5.25 0.06 6.82
CA MET A 317 6.70 0.04 6.82
C MET A 317 7.27 0.36 8.21
N TYR A 318 8.48 -0.09 8.48
CA TYR A 318 9.28 0.31 9.63
C TYR A 318 10.38 1.26 9.15
N LEU A 319 10.15 2.57 9.33
CA LEU A 319 10.99 3.64 8.79
C LEU A 319 11.84 4.33 9.88
N ASP A 320 11.58 4.04 11.15
CA ASP A 320 12.18 4.69 12.32
C ASP A 320 13.71 4.64 12.33
N GLU A 321 14.32 3.55 11.87
CA GLU A 321 15.78 3.43 11.81
C GLU A 321 16.40 4.38 10.78
N LEU A 322 15.77 4.53 9.60
CA LEU A 322 16.21 5.49 8.59
C LEU A 322 16.09 6.92 9.11
N VAL A 323 14.98 7.24 9.79
CA VAL A 323 14.77 8.56 10.42
C VAL A 323 15.82 8.84 11.49
N ALA A 324 16.08 7.88 12.38
CA ALA A 324 17.06 8.02 13.45
C ALA A 324 18.47 8.29 12.92
N ASP A 325 18.84 7.64 11.82
CA ASP A 325 20.14 7.79 11.16
C ASP A 325 20.17 8.90 10.09
N ARG A 326 19.04 9.59 9.88
CA ARG A 326 18.86 10.66 8.88
C ARG A 326 19.21 10.23 7.46
N VAL A 327 18.78 9.02 7.09
CA VAL A 327 18.93 8.47 5.74
C VAL A 327 17.70 8.82 4.92
N TRP A 328 17.85 9.83 4.06
CA TRP A 328 16.74 10.36 3.27
C TRP A 328 16.72 9.84 1.84
N THR A 329 17.85 9.39 1.32
CA THR A 329 17.97 8.65 0.06
C THR A 329 18.71 7.35 0.29
N PHE A 330 18.30 6.28 -0.39
CA PHE A 330 18.84 4.94 -0.21
C PHE A 330 18.48 4.04 -1.40
N MET A 331 19.16 2.91 -1.55
CA MET A 331 18.71 1.85 -2.45
C MET A 331 17.57 1.08 -1.78
N TYR A 332 16.37 1.15 -2.34
CA TYR A 332 15.22 0.33 -1.94
C TYR A 332 15.18 -0.95 -2.78
N VAL A 333 15.11 -2.09 -2.09
CA VAL A 333 15.02 -3.42 -2.72
C VAL A 333 13.81 -4.17 -2.18
N TYR A 334 12.95 -4.59 -3.08
CA TYR A 334 11.83 -5.48 -2.78
C TYR A 334 11.47 -6.31 -4.01
N SER A 335 11.05 -7.56 -3.81
CA SER A 335 10.47 -8.35 -4.88
C SER A 335 9.20 -8.98 -4.32
N PRO A 336 8.02 -8.67 -4.87
CA PRO A 336 6.81 -9.39 -4.53
C PRO A 336 7.06 -10.90 -4.72
N VAL A 337 6.61 -11.71 -3.76
CA VAL A 337 6.68 -13.17 -3.90
C VAL A 337 5.82 -13.56 -5.12
N PRO A 338 6.33 -14.37 -6.06
CA PRO A 338 5.64 -14.71 -7.31
C PRO A 338 4.57 -15.79 -7.07
N ILE A 339 3.63 -15.51 -6.17
CA ILE A 339 2.47 -16.38 -5.88
C ILE A 339 1.45 -16.13 -6.99
N VAL A 340 1.31 -17.12 -7.89
CA VAL A 340 0.40 -17.03 -9.02
C VAL A 340 -1.02 -16.71 -8.54
N GLY A 341 -1.55 -15.59 -9.02
CA GLY A 341 -2.92 -15.15 -8.74
C GLY A 341 -3.11 -14.43 -7.40
N ALA A 342 -2.04 -14.04 -6.71
CA ALA A 342 -2.12 -13.19 -5.53
C ALA A 342 -2.34 -11.72 -5.89
N THR A 343 -3.14 -11.01 -5.07
CA THR A 343 -3.44 -9.57 -5.23
C THR A 343 -2.34 -8.66 -4.70
N GLY A 344 -1.45 -9.19 -3.88
CA GLY A 344 -0.40 -8.46 -3.16
C GLY A 344 0.59 -9.44 -2.53
N SER A 345 1.53 -8.93 -1.74
CA SER A 345 2.60 -9.77 -1.20
C SER A 345 3.05 -9.36 0.20
N ILE A 346 3.36 -10.35 1.03
CA ILE A 346 4.12 -10.19 2.26
C ILE A 346 5.60 -9.96 1.93
N GLY A 347 6.35 -9.47 2.90
CA GLY A 347 7.80 -9.48 2.87
C GLY A 347 8.39 -8.39 3.73
N ALA A 348 9.71 -8.23 3.61
CA ALA A 348 10.45 -7.20 4.29
C ALA A 348 11.32 -6.47 3.26
N PRO A 349 10.88 -5.28 2.79
CA PRO A 349 11.72 -4.45 1.97
C PRO A 349 13.03 -4.11 2.69
N VAL A 350 14.07 -3.86 1.91
CA VAL A 350 15.41 -3.55 2.42
C VAL A 350 15.82 -2.19 1.90
N ALA A 351 16.33 -1.33 2.79
CA ALA A 351 17.07 -0.14 2.40
C ALA A 351 18.58 -0.40 2.56
N ILE A 352 19.37 0.12 1.64
CA ILE A 352 20.83 0.14 1.74
C ILE A 352 21.29 1.58 1.53
N ASP A 353 21.93 2.17 2.54
CA ASP A 353 22.62 3.48 2.46
C ASP A 353 24.11 3.31 2.15
#